data_AF-T1BF78-F1
#
_entry.id   AF-T1BF78-F1
#
_cell.length_a   1.000
_cell.length_b   1.000
_cell.length_c   1.000
_cell.angle_alpha   90.00
_cell.angle_beta   90.00
_cell.angle_gamma   90.00
#
_symmetry.space_group_name_H-M   'P 1'
#
loop_
_entity.id
_entity.type
_entity.pdbx_description
1 polymer ?
#
loop_
_entity_poly.entity_id
_entity_poly.type
_entity_poly.pdbx_seq_one_letter_code
_entity_poly.pdbx_strand_id
1 'polypeptide(L)'
;MAGGDDLPVVDHHCHLSPNGEGIQAAVRFRAAGGTHLFLCTQNYEPEPPRTLEGYAAQFETTLELARRVRTETGVVVYPVLAPYPIDLANVASVLGLDRALELHCRALDLAGRLVREHRAVALG
;
A
#
# COMPACT_ATOMS: atom_id res chain seq x y z
N MET A 1 18.20 -17.36 -21.75
CA MET A 1 17.35 -18.55 -21.55
C MET A 1 17.11 -18.67 -20.05
N ALA A 2 15.89 -18.42 -19.57
CA ALA A 2 15.54 -18.64 -18.18
C ALA A 2 15.33 -20.16 -18.00
N GLY A 3 16.17 -20.79 -17.19
CA GLY A 3 16.09 -22.20 -16.88
C GLY A 3 15.02 -22.49 -15.84
N GLY A 4 14.21 -23.53 -16.10
CA GLY A 4 13.63 -24.50 -15.17
C GLY A 4 12.96 -24.02 -13.87
N ASP A 5 11.65 -24.26 -13.79
CA ASP A 5 10.91 -24.79 -12.64
C ASP A 5 10.71 -23.98 -11.34
N ASP A 6 11.10 -22.71 -11.22
CA ASP A 6 10.71 -21.91 -10.04
C ASP A 6 9.33 -21.23 -10.23
N LEU A 7 8.31 -21.84 -9.62
CA LEU A 7 6.99 -21.22 -9.47
C LEU A 7 7.11 -19.97 -8.57
N PRO A 8 6.39 -18.88 -8.88
CA PRO A 8 6.47 -17.66 -8.07
C PRO A 8 5.98 -17.91 -6.63
N VAL A 9 6.83 -17.60 -5.66
CA VAL A 9 6.46 -17.48 -4.24
C VAL A 9 5.92 -16.07 -4.01
N VAL A 10 4.61 -16.00 -3.76
CA VAL A 10 3.86 -14.74 -3.67
C VAL A 10 3.33 -14.55 -2.25
N ASP A 11 3.57 -13.37 -1.68
CA ASP A 11 2.75 -12.86 -0.58
C ASP A 11 1.59 -12.04 -1.17
N HIS A 12 0.37 -12.54 -0.99
CA HIS A 12 -0.84 -11.97 -1.58
C HIS A 12 -1.34 -10.72 -0.87
N HIS A 13 -0.89 -10.45 0.35
CA HIS A 13 -1.30 -9.27 1.11
C HIS A 13 -0.28 -9.00 2.20
N CYS A 14 0.60 -8.02 1.98
CA CYS A 14 1.58 -7.61 2.97
C CYS A 14 1.47 -6.12 3.29
N HIS A 15 1.93 -5.79 4.50
CA HIS A 15 2.09 -4.43 4.95
C HIS A 15 3.54 -4.21 5.38
N LEU A 16 4.16 -3.17 4.83
CA LEU A 16 5.49 -2.69 5.22
C LEU A 16 5.36 -1.27 5.75
N SER A 17 6.10 -0.93 6.79
CA SER A 17 6.08 0.40 7.40
C SER A 17 7.47 1.01 7.43
N PRO A 18 7.64 2.30 7.07
CA PRO A 18 8.89 3.02 7.31
C PRO A 18 9.22 3.15 8.81
N ASN A 19 8.21 3.07 9.67
CA ASN A 19 8.32 3.14 11.13
C ASN A 19 8.60 1.75 11.77
N GLY A 20 8.69 0.70 10.96
CA GLY A 20 9.04 -0.66 11.39
C GLY A 20 10.27 -1.17 10.62
N GLU A 21 10.32 -2.47 10.35
CA GLU A 21 11.43 -3.05 9.59
C GLU A 21 11.48 -2.62 8.11
N GLY A 22 10.36 -2.15 7.56
CA GLY A 22 10.27 -1.63 6.19
C GLY A 22 10.93 -2.54 5.15
N ILE A 23 11.92 -2.01 4.45
CA ILE A 23 12.64 -2.73 3.39
C ILE A 23 13.40 -3.96 3.90
N GLN A 24 13.86 -3.97 5.16
CA GLN A 24 14.60 -5.11 5.71
C GLN A 24 13.72 -6.37 5.79
N ALA A 25 12.42 -6.22 6.03
CA ALA A 25 11.49 -7.35 5.97
C ALA A 25 11.41 -7.94 4.55
N ALA A 26 11.42 -7.09 3.50
CA ALA A 26 11.44 -7.54 2.12
C ALA A 26 12.78 -8.19 1.72
N VAL A 27 13.91 -7.72 2.27
CA VAL A 27 15.23 -8.37 2.11
C VAL A 27 15.19 -9.80 2.66
N ARG A 28 14.64 -10.00 3.87
CA ARG A 28 14.49 -11.34 4.45
C ARG A 28 13.52 -12.21 3.66
N PHE A 29 12.40 -11.65 3.19
CA PHE A 29 11.46 -12.35 2.33
C PHE A 29 12.16 -12.86 1.07
N ARG A 30 12.95 -12.01 0.40
CA ARG A 30 13.75 -12.40 -0.77
C ARG A 30 14.75 -13.50 -0.44
N ALA A 31 15.48 -13.37 0.66
CA ALA A 31 16.46 -14.36 1.10
C ALA A 31 15.83 -15.73 1.42
N ALA A 32 14.56 -15.75 1.82
CA ALA A 32 13.78 -16.97 2.06
C ALA A 32 13.15 -17.57 0.79
N GLY A 33 13.44 -17.03 -0.41
CA GLY A 33 12.90 -17.51 -1.69
C GLY A 33 11.67 -16.73 -2.19
N GLY A 34 11.26 -15.67 -1.49
CA GLY A 34 10.19 -14.79 -1.92
C GLY A 34 10.47 -14.10 -3.26
N THR A 35 9.43 -13.95 -4.07
CA THR A 35 9.56 -13.41 -5.45
C THR A 35 8.60 -12.27 -5.76
N HIS A 36 7.37 -12.31 -5.22
CA HIS A 36 6.33 -11.33 -5.51
C HIS A 36 5.61 -10.89 -4.24
N LEU A 37 5.23 -9.62 -4.16
CA LEU A 37 4.51 -9.03 -3.03
C LEU A 37 3.34 -8.16 -3.52
N PHE A 38 2.17 -8.34 -2.94
CA PHE A 38 1.11 -7.33 -2.99
C PHE A 38 1.24 -6.44 -1.75
N LEU A 39 1.73 -5.21 -1.96
CA LEU A 39 1.97 -4.25 -0.88
C LEU A 39 0.74 -3.37 -0.71
N CYS A 40 -0.01 -3.62 0.36
CA CYS A 40 -1.25 -2.92 0.69
C CYS A 40 -0.98 -1.68 1.56
N THR A 41 -1.67 -0.59 1.26
CA THR A 41 -1.67 0.60 2.11
C THR A 41 -2.08 0.26 3.54
N GLN A 42 -1.43 0.90 4.50
CA GLN A 42 -1.79 0.87 5.92
C GLN A 42 -1.68 2.27 6.53
N ASN A 43 -2.07 2.40 7.78
CA ASN A 43 -1.78 3.60 8.57
C ASN A 43 -0.31 3.65 8.95
N TYR A 44 0.39 4.66 8.45
CA TYR A 44 1.79 4.94 8.79
C TYR A 44 1.91 5.86 10.00
N GLU A 45 0.89 6.69 10.22
CA GLU A 45 0.79 7.64 11.34
C GLU A 45 -0.20 7.13 12.40
N PRO A 46 -0.08 7.57 13.66
CA PRO A 46 -1.03 7.22 14.72
C PRO A 46 -2.47 7.66 14.44
N GLU A 47 -2.62 8.79 13.73
CA GLU A 47 -3.90 9.38 13.38
C GLU A 47 -4.22 9.17 11.90
N PRO A 48 -5.48 8.88 11.53
CA PRO A 48 -5.86 8.72 10.14
C PRO A 48 -5.85 10.06 9.39
N PRO A 49 -5.67 10.05 8.06
CA PRO A 49 -5.82 11.24 7.25
C PRO A 49 -7.22 11.86 7.37
N ARG A 50 -7.28 13.17 7.59
CA ARG A 50 -8.53 13.96 7.68
C ARG A 50 -8.75 14.88 6.48
N THR A 51 -7.87 14.78 5.48
CA THR A 51 -7.93 15.54 4.22
C THR A 51 -7.56 14.62 3.05
N LEU A 52 -7.93 15.01 1.84
CA LEU A 52 -7.60 14.23 0.64
C LEU A 52 -6.09 14.23 0.38
N GLU A 53 -5.42 15.33 0.68
CA GLU A 53 -3.96 15.46 0.61
C GLU A 53 -3.26 14.50 1.57
N GLY A 54 -3.83 14.26 2.75
CA GLY A 54 -3.31 13.29 3.69
C GLY A 54 -3.41 11.85 3.16
N TYR A 55 -4.54 11.47 2.57
CA TYR A 55 -4.67 10.17 1.90
C TYR A 55 -3.72 10.05 0.70
N ALA A 56 -3.53 11.13 -0.07
CA ALA A 56 -2.56 11.15 -1.15
C ALA A 56 -1.13 10.89 -0.64
N ALA A 57 -0.73 11.51 0.46
CA ALA A 57 0.58 11.28 1.09
C ALA A 57 0.74 9.83 1.61
N GLN A 58 -0.33 9.26 2.17
CA GLN A 58 -0.36 7.87 2.61
C GLN A 58 -0.18 6.90 1.43
N PHE A 59 -0.89 7.12 0.32
CA PHE A 59 -0.71 6.33 -0.90
C PHE A 59 0.70 6.48 -1.47
N GLU A 60 1.24 7.70 -1.50
CA GLU A 60 2.61 7.95 -1.98
C GLU A 60 3.65 7.20 -1.14
N THR A 61 3.45 7.10 0.17
CA THR A 61 4.31 6.29 1.05
C THR A 61 4.29 4.80 0.67
N THR A 62 3.11 4.26 0.34
CA THR A 62 2.97 2.88 -0.16
C THR A 62 3.73 2.69 -1.48
N LEU A 63 3.58 3.64 -2.40
CA LEU A 63 4.21 3.61 -3.72
C LEU A 63 5.73 3.73 -3.64
N GLU A 64 6.25 4.60 -2.77
CA GLU A 64 7.67 4.76 -2.54
C GLU A 64 8.28 3.53 -1.89
N LEU A 65 7.61 2.92 -0.90
CA LEU A 65 8.03 1.64 -0.34
C LEU A 65 8.09 0.55 -1.42
N ALA A 66 7.07 0.45 -2.27
CA ALA A 66 7.06 -0.51 -3.36
C ALA A 66 8.22 -0.27 -4.35
N ARG A 67 8.50 1.00 -4.69
CA ARG A 67 9.62 1.37 -5.55
C ARG A 67 10.95 0.93 -4.93
N ARG A 68 11.16 1.23 -3.65
CA ARG A 68 12.38 0.89 -2.92
C ARG A 68 12.58 -0.61 -2.80
N VAL A 69 11.54 -1.38 -2.43
CA VAL A 69 11.63 -2.84 -2.37
C VAL A 69 12.06 -3.40 -3.73
N ARG A 70 11.43 -2.96 -4.83
CA ARG A 70 11.82 -3.41 -6.18
C ARG A 70 13.29 -3.11 -6.47
N THR A 71 13.75 -1.89 -6.22
CA THR A 71 15.12 -1.48 -6.55
C THR A 71 16.18 -2.10 -5.64
N GLU A 72 15.87 -2.33 -4.37
CA GLU A 72 16.84 -2.78 -3.36
C GLU A 72 16.90 -4.32 -3.25
N THR A 73 15.84 -5.04 -3.63
CA THR A 73 15.74 -6.51 -3.42
C THR A 73 15.54 -7.32 -4.70
N GLY A 74 15.08 -6.70 -5.79
CA GLY A 74 14.67 -7.39 -7.01
C GLY A 74 13.34 -8.16 -6.90
N VAL A 75 12.65 -8.09 -5.76
CA VAL A 75 11.28 -8.63 -5.60
C VAL A 75 10.31 -7.84 -6.47
N VAL A 76 9.40 -8.52 -7.15
CA VAL A 76 8.32 -7.87 -7.89
C VAL A 76 7.27 -7.39 -6.89
N VAL A 77 6.91 -6.11 -6.95
CA VAL A 77 5.94 -5.52 -6.01
C VAL A 77 4.77 -4.91 -6.75
N TYR A 78 3.59 -5.31 -6.33
CA TYR A 78 2.29 -4.87 -6.81
C TYR A 78 1.63 -3.99 -5.74
N PRO A 79 1.66 -2.64 -5.88
CA PRO A 79 1.01 -1.77 -4.91
C PRO A 79 -0.51 -1.91 -4.99
N VAL A 80 -1.15 -1.97 -3.83
CA VAL A 80 -2.61 -2.01 -3.65
C VAL A 80 -3.00 -0.84 -2.74
N LEU A 81 -3.90 0.02 -3.22
CA LEU A 81 -4.21 1.30 -2.58
C LEU A 81 -5.69 1.40 -2.23
N ALA A 82 -5.97 1.71 -0.98
CA ALA A 82 -7.25 2.24 -0.53
C ALA A 82 -7.05 2.93 0.82
N PRO A 83 -7.97 3.81 1.25
CA PRO A 83 -8.05 4.23 2.65
C PRO A 83 -8.05 3.02 3.59
N TYR A 84 -7.41 3.12 4.75
CA TYR A 84 -7.37 1.99 5.66
C TYR A 84 -8.77 1.77 6.28
N PRO A 85 -9.28 0.53 6.44
CA PRO A 85 -10.70 0.30 6.75
C PRO A 85 -11.22 0.99 8.01
N ILE A 86 -10.40 1.13 9.05
CA ILE A 86 -10.80 1.78 10.31
C ILE A 86 -10.82 3.31 10.22
N ASP A 87 -10.26 3.90 9.17
CA ASP A 87 -10.16 5.35 9.02
C ASP A 87 -11.53 6.00 8.97
N LEU A 88 -12.52 5.37 8.33
CA LEU A 88 -13.88 5.94 8.26
C LEU A 88 -14.47 6.15 9.66
N ALA A 89 -14.35 5.17 10.55
CA ALA A 89 -14.87 5.27 11.91
C ALA A 89 -14.14 6.36 12.71
N ASN A 90 -12.81 6.40 12.61
CA ASN A 90 -11.99 7.37 13.32
C ASN A 90 -12.22 8.80 12.81
N VAL A 91 -12.26 8.99 11.49
CA VAL A 91 -12.51 10.30 10.86
C VAL A 91 -13.93 10.77 11.13
N ALA A 92 -14.93 9.87 11.11
CA ALA A 92 -16.31 10.19 11.45
C ALA A 92 -16.47 10.72 12.88
N SER A 93 -15.67 10.20 13.83
CA SER A 93 -15.67 10.69 15.22
C SER A 93 -15.22 12.17 15.35
N VAL A 94 -14.51 12.70 14.35
CA VAL A 94 -13.97 14.07 14.35
C VAL A 94 -14.75 14.99 13.40
N LEU A 95 -15.06 14.53 12.20
CA LEU A 95 -15.67 15.36 11.13
C LEU A 95 -17.20 15.20 11.02
N GLY A 96 -17.77 14.19 11.68
CA GLY A 96 -19.12 13.72 11.43
C GLY A 96 -19.20 12.74 10.25
N LEU A 97 -20.18 11.84 10.29
CA LEU A 97 -20.31 10.72 9.35
C LEU A 97 -20.38 11.19 7.88
N ASP A 98 -21.22 12.18 7.57
CA ASP A 98 -21.43 12.63 6.18
C ASP A 98 -20.13 13.14 5.54
N ARG A 99 -19.39 13.99 6.27
CA ARG A 99 -18.10 14.52 5.79
C ARG A 99 -17.03 13.43 5.69
N ALA A 100 -17.03 12.49 6.64
CA ALA A 100 -16.10 11.38 6.62
C ALA A 100 -16.36 10.45 5.42
N LEU A 101 -17.63 10.14 5.13
CA LEU A 101 -18.03 9.37 3.95
C LEU A 101 -17.63 10.09 2.65
N GLU A 102 -17.91 11.39 2.53
CA GLU A 102 -17.50 12.17 1.35
C GLU A 102 -15.99 12.11 1.13
N LEU A 103 -15.21 12.33 2.19
CA LEU A 103 -13.76 12.26 2.13
C LEU A 103 -13.27 10.86 1.75
N HIS A 104 -13.84 9.81 2.34
CA HIS A 104 -13.43 8.42 2.11
C HIS A 104 -13.73 7.99 0.67
N CYS A 105 -14.90 8.35 0.13
CA CYS A 105 -15.24 8.14 -1.27
C CYS A 105 -14.25 8.86 -2.21
N ARG A 106 -13.92 10.13 -1.91
CA ARG A 106 -12.93 10.88 -2.70
C ARG A 106 -11.53 10.27 -2.66
N ALA A 107 -11.16 9.66 -1.53
CA ALA A 107 -9.90 8.96 -1.38
C ALA A 107 -9.90 7.62 -2.16
N LEU A 108 -11.01 6.88 -2.19
CA LEU A 108 -11.19 5.72 -3.07
C LEU A 108 -11.13 6.12 -4.55
N ASP A 109 -11.74 7.23 -4.95
CA ASP A 109 -11.64 7.76 -6.32
C ASP A 109 -10.20 8.12 -6.70
N LEU A 110 -9.43 8.68 -5.75
CA LEU A 110 -8.01 8.94 -5.92
C LEU A 110 -7.21 7.65 -6.12
N ALA A 111 -7.41 6.64 -5.27
CA ALA A 111 -6.78 5.34 -5.44
C ALA A 111 -7.15 4.72 -6.80
N GLY A 112 -8.41 4.82 -7.21
CA GLY A 112 -8.88 4.36 -8.52
C GLY A 112 -8.22 5.08 -9.70
N ARG A 113 -7.90 6.38 -9.57
CA ARG A 113 -7.07 7.10 -10.56
C ARG A 113 -5.67 6.52 -10.64
N LEU A 114 -5.01 6.29 -9.51
CA LEU A 114 -3.66 5.73 -9.47
C LEU A 114 -3.59 4.32 -10.05
N VAL A 115 -4.65 3.51 -9.89
CA VAL A 115 -4.77 2.20 -10.57
C VAL A 115 -4.90 2.37 -12.08
N ARG A 116 -5.75 3.29 -12.55
CA ARG A 116 -5.91 3.59 -14.00
C ARG A 116 -4.63 4.15 -14.62
N GLU A 117 -3.80 4.83 -13.85
CA GLU A 117 -2.48 5.34 -14.25
C GLU A 117 -1.37 4.27 -14.15
N HIS A 118 -1.71 3.03 -13.83
CA HIS A 118 -0.77 1.92 -13.63
C HIS A 118 0.28 2.14 -12.53
N ARG A 119 0.01 3.06 -11.59
CA ARG A 119 0.84 3.27 -10.39
C ARG A 119 0.55 2.22 -9.31
N ALA A 120 -0.65 1.67 -9.30
CA ALA A 120 -1.10 0.55 -8.45
C ALA A 120 -1.84 -0.48 -9.31
N VAL A 121 -2.03 -1.69 -8.80
CA VAL A 121 -2.71 -2.76 -9.55
C VAL A 121 -4.15 -3.02 -9.11
N ALA A 122 -4.52 -2.59 -7.92
CA ALA A 122 -5.83 -2.85 -7.34
C ALA A 122 -6.20 -1.83 -6.27
N LEU A 123 -7.50 -1.80 -5.96
CA LEU A 123 -8.02 -1.30 -4.69
C LEU A 123 -8.08 -2.47 -3.70
N GLY A 124 -7.76 -2.24 -2.43
CA GLY A 124 -7.79 -3.30 -1.41
C GLY A 124 -7.60 -2.78 -0.01
#